data_AF-A0A8S3XZ46-F1
#
_entry.id   AF-A0A8S3XZ46-F1
#
_cell.length_a   1.000
_cell.length_b   1.000
_cell.length_c   1.000
_cell.angle_alpha   90.00
_cell.angle_beta   90.00
_cell.angle_gamma   90.00
#
_symmetry.space_group_name_H-M   'P 1'
#
loop_
_entity.id
_entity.type
_entity.pdbx_description
1 polymer ?
#
loop_
_entity_poly.entity_id
_entity_poly.type
_entity_poly.pdbx_seq_one_letter_code
_entity_poly.pdbx_strand_id
1 'polypeptide(L)'
;MESKGNIENQKNRVRGENWTQEEKDLFLEIMRESAPVIESKFTDTNTNKRKNLDLKELTGKSREITQLKGFWRRTKVAANKSVSQRRRALQATGGGQRPTSPGDDHLKTMELCPTDFVIEENLYDSDAVPQLQDEILPAEEPRGTSCTANDYSGKCA
;
A
#
# COMPACT_ATOMS: atom_id res chain seq x y z
N MET A 1 -61.14 8.07 2.82
CA MET A 1 -60.02 7.15 2.51
C MET A 1 -58.78 8.00 2.38
N GLU A 2 -58.00 8.13 3.45
CA GLU A 2 -56.76 8.92 3.47
C GLU A 2 -55.60 8.02 3.07
N SER A 3 -55.05 8.22 1.86
CA SER A 3 -53.79 7.60 1.45
C SER A 3 -52.63 8.47 1.94
N LYS A 4 -51.98 8.05 3.03
CA LYS A 4 -50.69 8.63 3.44
C LYS A 4 -49.59 8.09 2.54
N GLY A 5 -49.14 8.92 1.60
CA GLY A 5 -47.98 8.66 0.77
C GLY A 5 -46.71 8.53 1.62
N ASN A 6 -46.06 7.38 1.49
CA ASN A 6 -44.78 7.07 2.11
C ASN A 6 -43.66 7.88 1.43
N ILE A 7 -43.21 8.97 2.06
CA ILE A 7 -42.03 9.73 1.60
C ILE A 7 -40.81 8.97 2.07
N GLU A 8 -40.29 8.09 1.21
CA GLU A 8 -38.98 7.47 1.39
C GLU A 8 -37.91 8.59 1.39
N ASN A 9 -37.41 8.90 2.58
CA ASN A 9 -36.29 9.81 2.78
C ASN A 9 -34.99 9.15 2.29
N GLN A 10 -34.80 9.12 0.97
CA GLN A 10 -33.54 8.74 0.34
C GLN A 10 -32.50 9.82 0.66
N LYS A 11 -31.86 9.71 1.83
CA LYS A 11 -30.70 10.53 2.16
C LYS A 11 -29.56 10.18 1.20
N ASN A 12 -29.40 11.00 0.16
CA ASN A 12 -28.23 10.94 -0.71
C ASN A 12 -26.96 10.98 0.15
N ARG A 13 -26.15 9.93 0.04
CA ARG A 13 -24.95 9.76 0.85
C ARG A 13 -23.94 10.85 0.48
N VAL A 14 -23.78 11.82 1.36
CA VAL A 14 -22.81 12.91 1.18
C VAL A 14 -21.41 12.30 1.15
N ARG A 15 -20.67 12.57 0.07
CA ARG A 15 -19.27 12.15 -0.05
C ARG A 15 -18.44 12.94 0.97
N GLY A 16 -17.69 12.22 1.81
CA GLY A 16 -16.76 12.85 2.75
C GLY A 16 -15.56 13.49 2.04
N GLU A 17 -14.89 14.41 2.74
CA GLU A 17 -13.67 15.06 2.27
C GLU A 17 -12.58 14.01 1.93
N ASN A 18 -11.84 14.25 0.84
CA ASN A 18 -10.73 13.39 0.45
C ASN A 18 -9.60 13.42 1.50
N TRP A 19 -8.76 12.37 1.52
CA TRP A 19 -7.58 12.31 2.38
C TRP A 19 -6.42 13.06 1.72
N THR A 20 -5.88 14.07 2.40
CA THR A 20 -4.65 14.76 1.96
C THR A 20 -3.44 13.86 2.17
N GLN A 21 -2.31 14.13 1.50
CA GLN A 21 -1.11 13.31 1.70
C GLN A 21 -0.58 13.44 3.14
N GLU A 22 -0.57 14.65 3.69
CA GLU A 22 -0.21 14.92 5.09
C GLU A 22 -1.04 14.09 6.08
N GLU A 23 -2.36 13.97 5.86
CA GLU A 23 -3.22 13.12 6.70
C GLU A 23 -2.83 11.65 6.61
N LYS A 24 -2.41 11.16 5.43
CA LYS A 24 -1.99 9.77 5.26
C LYS A 24 -0.65 9.52 5.95
N ASP A 25 0.30 10.44 5.82
CA ASP A 25 1.63 10.31 6.40
C ASP A 25 1.55 10.30 7.93
N LEU A 26 0.79 11.24 8.51
CA LEU A 26 0.50 11.28 9.94
C LEU A 26 -0.23 10.02 10.42
N PHE A 27 -1.17 9.53 9.61
CA PHE A 27 -1.86 8.29 9.93
C PHE A 27 -0.90 7.09 9.98
N LEU A 28 0.00 6.96 9.00
CA LEU A 28 0.99 5.89 8.97
C LEU A 28 1.96 5.98 10.15
N GLU A 29 2.38 7.18 10.54
CA GLU A 29 3.24 7.37 11.73
C GLU A 29 2.54 6.92 13.01
N ILE A 30 1.27 7.31 13.21
CA ILE A 30 0.49 6.85 14.37
C ILE A 30 0.28 5.33 14.34
N MET A 31 0.03 4.77 13.14
CA MET A 31 -0.10 3.33 12.97
C MET A 31 1.18 2.58 13.33
N ARG A 32 2.35 3.20 13.23
CA ARG A 32 3.62 2.59 13.66
C ARG A 32 3.60 2.17 15.13
N GLU A 33 3.05 3.02 15.98
CA GLU A 33 2.98 2.76 17.43
C GLU A 33 1.73 1.95 17.80
N SER A 34 0.63 2.17 17.08
CA SER A 34 -0.69 1.64 17.45
C SER A 34 -1.11 0.36 16.71
N ALA A 35 -0.45 -0.02 15.61
CA ALA A 35 -0.78 -1.22 14.83
C ALA A 35 -0.86 -2.49 15.69
N PRO A 36 0.08 -2.79 16.61
CA PRO A 36 -0.01 -3.99 17.44
C PRO A 36 -1.26 -4.02 18.32
N VAL A 37 -1.72 -2.86 18.79
CA VAL A 37 -2.91 -2.71 19.64
C VAL A 37 -4.18 -2.81 18.80
N ILE A 38 -4.17 -2.27 17.59
CA ILE A 38 -5.33 -2.24 16.68
C ILE A 38 -5.59 -3.61 16.06
N GLU A 39 -4.53 -4.29 15.60
CA GLU A 39 -4.59 -5.62 14.99
C GLU A 39 -4.78 -6.75 16.03
N SER A 40 -4.65 -6.41 17.31
CA SER A 40 -4.95 -7.34 18.39
C SER A 40 -6.38 -7.87 18.29
N LYS A 41 -6.50 -9.20 18.20
CA LYS A 41 -7.79 -9.91 18.20
C LYS A 41 -8.47 -9.93 19.58
N PHE A 42 -7.80 -9.43 20.63
CA PHE A 42 -8.41 -9.34 21.95
C PHE A 42 -9.58 -8.35 21.97
N THR A 43 -10.68 -8.78 22.57
CA THR A 43 -11.95 -8.05 22.67
C THR A 43 -12.23 -7.51 24.07
N ASP A 44 -11.27 -7.57 24.99
CA ASP A 44 -11.46 -7.10 26.35
C ASP A 44 -11.65 -5.57 26.40
N THR A 45 -12.37 -5.11 27.43
CA THR A 45 -12.77 -3.70 27.57
C THR A 45 -11.58 -2.75 27.64
N ASN A 46 -10.47 -3.17 28.25
CA ASN A 46 -9.28 -2.33 28.38
C ASN A 46 -8.51 -2.23 27.06
N THR A 47 -8.37 -3.33 26.32
CA THR A 47 -7.78 -3.32 24.97
C THR A 47 -8.62 -2.50 24.00
N ASN A 48 -9.96 -2.57 24.06
CA ASN A 48 -10.82 -1.77 23.20
C ASN A 48 -10.73 -0.26 23.49
N LYS A 49 -10.53 0.15 24.74
CA LYS A 49 -10.27 1.57 25.08
C LYS A 49 -8.97 2.08 24.47
N ARG A 50 -7.96 1.22 24.36
CA ARG A 50 -6.64 1.55 23.77
C ARG A 50 -6.64 1.60 22.24
N LYS A 51 -7.68 1.07 21.57
CA LYS A 51 -7.85 1.10 20.10
C LYS A 51 -8.40 2.44 19.58
N ASN A 52 -8.41 3.48 20.39
CA ASN A 52 -8.89 4.80 20.01
C ASN A 52 -7.73 5.61 19.41
N LEU A 53 -7.85 5.93 18.12
CA LEU A 53 -6.90 6.77 17.41
C LEU A 53 -7.49 8.17 17.30
N ASP A 54 -6.75 9.17 17.78
CA ASP A 54 -7.15 10.56 17.66
C ASP A 54 -6.24 11.30 16.69
N LEU A 55 -6.69 11.48 15.44
CA LEU A 55 -6.01 12.34 14.45
C LEU A 55 -6.30 13.84 14.67
N LYS A 56 -7.29 14.17 15.50
CA LYS A 56 -7.82 15.52 15.62
C LYS A 56 -6.78 16.49 16.15
N GLU A 57 -5.94 16.03 17.09
CA GLU A 57 -4.91 16.84 17.72
C GLU A 57 -3.80 17.25 16.74
N LEU A 58 -3.47 16.38 15.78
CA LEU A 58 -2.36 16.60 14.84
C LEU A 58 -2.78 17.30 13.55
N THR A 59 -3.98 17.01 13.03
CA THR A 59 -4.44 17.52 11.71
C THR A 59 -5.46 18.64 11.82
N GLY A 60 -6.00 18.91 13.01
CA GLY A 60 -7.13 19.81 13.21
C GLY A 60 -8.45 19.30 12.60
N LYS A 61 -8.43 18.16 11.90
CA LYS A 61 -9.59 17.55 11.25
C LYS A 61 -10.07 16.36 12.07
N SER A 62 -11.34 16.35 12.47
CA SER A 62 -11.94 15.17 13.11
C SER A 62 -12.35 14.16 12.05
N ARG A 63 -11.62 13.03 11.97
CA ARG A 63 -12.05 11.84 11.23
C ARG A 63 -12.72 10.88 12.21
N GLU A 64 -13.84 10.29 11.80
CA GLU A 64 -14.55 9.32 12.64
C GLU A 64 -13.77 7.99 12.70
N ILE A 65 -13.86 7.26 13.81
CA ILE A 65 -13.14 5.98 14.00
C ILE A 65 -13.45 4.98 12.88
N THR A 66 -14.71 4.92 12.39
CA THR A 66 -15.04 4.03 11.27
C THR A 66 -14.34 4.45 9.96
N GLN A 67 -14.12 5.74 9.75
CA GLN A 67 -13.37 6.26 8.60
C GLN A 67 -11.89 5.89 8.70
N LEU A 68 -11.30 5.98 9.89
CA LEU A 68 -9.91 5.58 10.16
C LEU A 68 -9.69 4.09 9.93
N LYS A 69 -10.53 3.25 10.55
CA LYS A 69 -10.47 1.79 10.34
C LYS A 69 -10.69 1.41 8.87
N GLY A 70 -11.62 2.09 8.20
CA GLY A 70 -11.88 1.88 6.78
C GLY A 70 -10.70 2.32 5.91
N PHE A 71 -10.06 3.45 6.23
CA PHE A 71 -8.86 3.93 5.57
C PHE A 71 -7.74 2.91 5.73
N TRP A 72 -7.45 2.50 6.96
CA TRP A 72 -6.43 1.50 7.24
C TRP A 72 -6.61 0.20 6.47
N ARG A 73 -7.82 -0.36 6.49
CA ARG A 73 -8.14 -1.58 5.73
C ARG A 73 -7.84 -1.42 4.24
N ARG A 74 -8.20 -0.27 3.64
CA ARG A 74 -7.93 0.00 2.22
C ARG A 74 -6.43 0.16 1.96
N THR A 75 -5.71 0.83 2.85
CA THR A 75 -4.26 1.01 2.75
C THR A 75 -3.53 -0.33 2.76
N LYS A 76 -3.89 -1.25 3.67
CA LYS A 76 -3.35 -2.62 3.69
C LYS A 76 -3.59 -3.37 2.39
N VAL A 77 -4.83 -3.35 1.88
CA VAL A 77 -5.18 -4.01 0.61
C VAL A 77 -4.43 -3.41 -0.58
N ALA A 78 -4.29 -2.08 -0.61
CA ALA A 78 -3.55 -1.40 -1.67
C ALA A 78 -2.06 -1.75 -1.65
N ALA A 79 -1.44 -1.77 -0.47
CA ALA A 79 -0.05 -2.16 -0.30
C ALA A 79 0.20 -3.60 -0.74
N ASN A 80 -0.63 -4.55 -0.26
CA ASN A 80 -0.52 -5.95 -0.66
C ASN A 80 -0.70 -6.14 -2.17
N LYS A 81 -1.66 -5.43 -2.77
CA LYS A 81 -1.88 -5.48 -4.22
C LYS A 81 -0.65 -4.98 -4.98
N SER A 82 -0.05 -3.87 -4.56
CA SER A 82 1.14 -3.30 -5.20
C SER A 82 2.33 -4.27 -5.14
N VAL A 83 2.62 -4.81 -3.95
CA VAL A 83 3.71 -5.79 -3.77
C VAL A 83 3.45 -7.08 -4.53
N SER A 84 2.23 -7.62 -4.46
CA SER A 84 1.85 -8.84 -5.18
C SER A 84 1.83 -8.66 -6.70
N GLN A 85 1.50 -7.46 -7.21
CA GLN A 85 1.61 -7.14 -8.63
C GLN A 85 3.08 -7.10 -9.07
N ARG A 86 3.95 -6.46 -8.29
CA ARG A 86 5.40 -6.46 -8.57
C ARG A 86 5.97 -7.86 -8.56
N ARG A 87 5.64 -8.68 -7.55
CA ARG A 87 6.11 -10.09 -7.46
C ARG A 87 5.73 -10.88 -8.70
N ARG A 88 4.45 -10.81 -9.12
CA ARG A 88 3.98 -11.47 -10.34
C ARG A 88 4.68 -10.94 -11.60
N ALA A 89 4.91 -9.63 -11.68
CA ALA A 89 5.59 -9.03 -12.82
C ALA A 89 7.07 -9.43 -12.90
N LEU A 90 7.77 -9.59 -11.76
CA LEU A 90 9.15 -10.08 -11.73
C LEU A 90 9.28 -11.53 -12.23
N GLN A 91 8.24 -12.33 -12.05
CA GLN A 91 8.20 -13.73 -12.46
C GLN A 91 7.64 -13.93 -13.87
N ALA A 92 7.15 -12.87 -14.51
CA ALA A 92 6.68 -12.92 -15.87
C ALA A 92 7.87 -13.20 -16.80
N THR A 93 7.92 -14.42 -17.35
CA THR A 93 8.95 -14.82 -18.31
C THR A 93 8.62 -14.23 -19.68
N GLY A 94 9.17 -13.05 -19.97
CA GLY A 94 9.00 -12.44 -21.29
C GLY A 94 9.63 -11.07 -21.38
N GLY A 95 10.98 -11.02 -21.44
CA GLY A 95 11.85 -9.91 -21.90
C GLY A 95 11.48 -8.44 -21.63
N GLY A 96 10.52 -8.17 -20.74
CA GLY A 96 9.94 -6.86 -20.54
C GLY A 96 10.79 -6.00 -19.61
N GLN A 97 10.43 -4.71 -19.53
CA GLN A 97 11.05 -3.80 -18.58
C GLN A 97 10.83 -4.28 -17.15
N ARG A 98 11.85 -4.11 -16.30
CA ARG A 98 11.76 -4.42 -14.86
C ARG A 98 10.56 -3.65 -14.27
N PRO A 99 9.66 -4.32 -13.52
CA PRO A 99 8.52 -3.65 -12.91
C PRO A 99 8.99 -2.58 -11.92
N THR A 100 8.24 -1.48 -11.84
CA THR A 100 8.50 -0.39 -10.90
C THR A 100 8.44 -0.89 -9.46
N SER A 101 9.30 -0.33 -8.61
CA SER A 101 9.26 -0.61 -7.17
C SER A 101 7.91 -0.14 -6.58
N PRO A 102 7.36 -0.81 -5.55
CA PRO A 102 6.20 -0.30 -4.84
C PRO A 102 6.58 1.06 -4.21
N GLY A 103 5.60 1.95 -4.06
CA GLY A 103 5.81 3.22 -3.38
C GLY A 103 6.24 3.01 -1.92
N ASP A 104 7.02 3.94 -1.38
CA ASP A 104 7.54 3.90 -0.01
C ASP A 104 6.44 3.70 1.05
N ASP A 105 5.31 4.40 0.90
CA ASP A 105 4.11 4.26 1.76
C ASP A 105 3.59 2.81 1.81
N HIS A 106 3.66 2.09 0.68
CA HIS A 106 3.22 0.70 0.61
C HIS A 106 4.21 -0.23 1.31
N LEU A 107 5.52 0.01 1.19
CA LEU A 107 6.54 -0.76 1.89
C LEU A 107 6.42 -0.57 3.41
N LYS A 108 6.27 0.68 3.87
CA LYS A 108 5.99 1.00 5.28
C LYS A 108 4.74 0.29 5.78
N THR A 109 3.65 0.31 5.02
CA THR A 109 2.41 -0.39 5.39
C THR A 109 2.61 -1.90 5.56
N MET A 110 3.44 -2.53 4.73
CA MET A 110 3.74 -3.96 4.81
C MET A 110 4.55 -4.30 6.07
N GLU A 111 5.51 -3.45 6.44
CA GLU A 111 6.29 -3.59 7.67
C GLU A 111 5.41 -3.55 8.93
N LEU A 112 4.35 -2.75 8.92
CA LEU A 112 3.41 -2.63 10.05
C LEU A 112 2.54 -3.86 10.29
N CYS A 113 2.38 -4.75 9.30
CA CYS A 113 1.49 -5.90 9.37
C CYS A 113 2.14 -7.16 8.78
N PRO A 114 3.23 -7.67 9.38
CA PRO A 114 3.97 -8.80 8.81
C PRO A 114 3.11 -10.07 8.69
N THR A 115 2.16 -10.26 9.61
CA THR A 115 1.31 -11.46 9.66
C THR A 115 0.17 -11.45 8.65
N ASP A 116 -0.26 -10.28 8.16
CA ASP A 116 -1.40 -10.18 7.22
C ASP A 116 -1.03 -10.63 5.80
N PHE A 117 0.26 -10.81 5.53
CA PHE A 117 0.81 -11.02 4.19
C PHE A 117 1.63 -12.31 4.06
N VAL A 118 1.47 -13.24 5.00
CA VAL A 118 2.09 -14.57 4.90
C VAL A 118 1.49 -15.31 3.70
N ILE A 119 2.36 -15.70 2.77
CA ILE A 119 1.99 -16.55 1.64
C ILE A 119 2.19 -17.98 2.10
N GLU A 120 1.12 -18.77 2.05
CA GLU A 120 1.23 -20.22 2.30
C GLU A 120 1.97 -20.88 1.13
N GLU A 121 3.06 -21.57 1.44
CA GLU A 121 3.80 -22.37 0.47
C GLU A 121 3.16 -23.76 0.39
N ASN A 122 2.62 -24.10 -0.78
CA ASN A 122 2.09 -25.44 -1.04
C ASN A 122 3.12 -26.25 -1.83
N LEU A 123 3.73 -27.24 -1.18
CA LEU A 123 4.75 -28.13 -1.78
C LEU A 123 4.22 -29.01 -2.92
N TYR A 124 2.90 -29.12 -3.05
CA TYR A 124 2.24 -29.95 -4.07
C TYR A 124 1.64 -29.12 -5.21
N ASP A 125 1.72 -27.79 -5.12
CA ASP A 125 1.19 -26.88 -6.13
C ASP A 125 2.33 -26.52 -7.09
N SER A 126 2.28 -27.08 -8.30
CA SER A 126 3.39 -26.95 -9.27
C SER A 126 3.49 -25.54 -9.87
N ASP A 127 2.49 -24.69 -9.64
CA ASP A 127 2.49 -23.26 -9.93
C ASP A 127 2.64 -22.39 -8.66
N ALA A 128 2.99 -22.99 -7.52
CA ALA A 128 3.35 -22.24 -6.32
C ALA A 128 4.49 -21.28 -6.63
N VAL A 129 4.26 -20.02 -6.28
CA VAL A 129 5.19 -18.92 -6.50
C VAL A 129 6.24 -18.90 -5.36
N PRO A 130 7.54 -19.17 -5.63
CA PRO A 130 8.56 -19.10 -4.58
C PRO A 130 8.73 -17.67 -4.07
N GLN A 131 8.97 -17.52 -2.77
CA GLN A 131 9.35 -16.23 -2.17
C GLN A 131 10.78 -15.87 -2.60
N LEU A 132 10.91 -15.11 -3.69
CA LEU A 132 12.15 -14.40 -3.97
C LEU A 132 12.32 -13.34 -2.87
N GLN A 133 13.27 -13.57 -1.98
CA GLN A 133 13.78 -12.54 -1.08
C GLN A 133 14.33 -11.43 -1.97
N ASP A 134 13.67 -10.27 -1.95
CA ASP A 134 14.11 -9.09 -2.68
C ASP A 134 15.49 -8.67 -2.12
N GLU A 135 16.58 -9.08 -2.76
CA GLU A 135 17.83 -8.34 -2.63
C GLU A 135 17.57 -6.95 -3.19
N ILE A 136 17.45 -5.97 -2.28
CA ILE A 136 17.45 -4.55 -2.58
C ILE A 136 18.85 -4.21 -3.09
N LEU A 137 19.12 -4.51 -4.35
CA LEU A 137 20.25 -3.92 -5.05
C LEU A 137 19.89 -2.46 -5.32
N PRO A 138 20.66 -1.48 -4.81
CA PRO A 138 20.44 -0.08 -5.12
C PRO A 138 20.50 0.08 -6.64
N ALA A 139 19.60 0.90 -7.17
CA ALA A 139 19.53 1.20 -8.58
C ALA A 139 20.91 1.62 -9.09
N GLU A 140 21.57 0.79 -9.90
CA GLU A 140 22.72 1.26 -10.65
C GLU A 140 22.23 2.35 -11.59
N GLU A 141 22.82 3.53 -11.46
CA GLU A 141 22.59 4.65 -12.35
C GLU A 141 22.85 4.23 -13.80
N PRO A 142 22.10 4.78 -14.77
CA PRO A 142 22.34 4.49 -16.17
C PRO A 142 23.78 4.89 -16.52
N ARG A 143 24.64 3.89 -16.74
CA ARG A 143 25.93 4.09 -17.41
C ARG A 143 25.63 4.79 -18.72
N GLY A 144 25.94 6.09 -18.77
CA GLY A 144 25.78 6.91 -19.95
C GLY A 144 26.46 6.24 -21.13
N THR A 145 25.68 5.93 -22.15
CA THR A 145 26.20 5.54 -23.46
C THR A 145 26.86 6.76 -24.08
N SER A 146 28.12 7.06 -23.71
CA SER A 146 28.93 7.99 -24.48
C SER A 146 29.51 7.24 -25.68
N CYS A 147 28.74 7.18 -26.76
CA CYS A 147 29.30 6.86 -28.07
C CYS A 147 30.21 8.03 -28.47
N THR A 148 31.49 7.98 -28.14
CA THR A 148 32.47 8.89 -28.76
C THR A 148 32.77 8.35 -30.15
N ALA A 149 32.26 9.03 -31.16
CA ALA A 149 32.69 8.86 -32.54
C ALA A 149 34.17 9.23 -32.64
N ASN A 150 35.05 8.22 -32.75
CA ASN A 150 36.44 8.46 -33.13
C ASN A 150 36.52 8.51 -34.66
N ASP A 151 36.95 9.67 -35.15
CA ASP A 151 37.41 9.91 -36.51
C ASP A 151 38.42 8.85 -36.95
N TYR A 152 38.16 8.21 -38.10
CA TYR A 152 39.17 7.46 -38.84
C TYR A 152 39.47 8.21 -40.14
N SER A 153 40.56 8.97 -40.11
CA SER A 153 41.20 9.50 -41.32
C SER A 153 41.79 8.35 -42.14
N GLY A 154 41.35 8.18 -43.39
CA GLY A 154 41.95 7.27 -44.36
C GLY A 154 42.26 8.02 -45.64
N LYS A 155 43.51 8.46 -45.79
CA LYS A 155 44.08 8.96 -47.06
C LYS A 155 44.21 7.79 -48.03
N CYS A 156 43.57 7.86 -49.19
CA CYS A 156 43.90 7.00 -50.33
C CYS A 156 45.01 7.68 -51.15
N ALA A 157 46.07 6.91 -51.41
CA ALA A 157 47.14 7.25 -52.34
C ALA A 157 46.69 7.05 -53.80
#